data_AF-A0A0W1A5X2-F1
#
_entry.id   AF-A0A0W1A5X2-F1
#
_cell.length_a   1.000
_cell.length_b   1.000
_cell.length_c   1.000
_cell.angle_alpha   90.00
_cell.angle_beta   90.00
_cell.angle_gamma   90.00
#
_symmetry.space_group_name_H-M   'P 1'
#
loop_
_entity.id
_entity.type
_entity.pdbx_description
1 polymer ?
#
loop_
_entity_poly.entity_id
_entity_poly.type
_entity_poly.pdbx_seq_one_letter_code
_entity_poly.pdbx_strand_id
1 'polypeptide(L)'
;MQSAEYQIDKMSEDISLLDDEQLHARACYCINQSYRMIFQELPQIISQIIERDVWKKRTHTYENFGEYVLGALPDGLGIANNDLLWVIKTVMNKSNQHAAHWADVLEEVENSVRMFAKEKKIPVRALHRDLLEQDTDLQDVAQEHALTYLPSRSKSFDGQLLKLKAKDPESYDNVIQGKMKIKEALPQTTRKKLHPIESVKNKFSSLSKSDREAFLAWLEQEMEHLA
;
A
#
# COMPACT_ATOMS: atom_id res chain seq x y z
N MET A 1 -2.87 25.19 -31.48
CA MET A 1 -2.80 24.27 -30.33
C MET A 1 -1.97 24.93 -29.24
N GLN A 2 -2.59 25.85 -28.49
CA GLN A 2 -1.96 26.62 -27.40
C GLN A 2 -3.09 26.94 -26.40
N SER A 3 -3.50 25.98 -25.56
CA SER A 3 -4.56 26.24 -24.56
C SER A 3 -4.58 25.20 -23.43
N ALA A 4 -3.41 24.87 -22.87
CA ALA A 4 -3.34 24.13 -21.60
C ALA A 4 -2.16 24.61 -20.73
N GLU A 5 -1.06 25.02 -21.37
CA GLU A 5 0.12 25.58 -20.68
C GLU A 5 -0.10 27.01 -20.15
N TYR A 6 -1.13 27.72 -20.62
CA TYR A 6 -1.34 29.16 -20.32
C TYR A 6 -2.15 29.46 -19.05
N GLN A 7 -2.58 28.45 -18.27
CA GLN A 7 -3.36 28.69 -17.04
C GLN A 7 -2.72 28.18 -15.75
N ILE A 8 -1.60 27.45 -15.82
CA ILE A 8 -0.89 26.98 -14.63
C ILE A 8 0.01 28.10 -14.06
N ASP A 9 0.38 29.09 -14.87
CA ASP A 9 1.35 30.14 -14.54
C ASP A 9 0.79 31.28 -13.66
N LYS A 10 -0.47 31.17 -13.20
CA LYS A 10 -1.16 32.21 -12.41
C LYS A 10 -1.53 31.81 -10.98
N MET A 11 -0.90 30.76 -10.44
CA MET A 11 -1.21 30.22 -9.10
C MET A 11 -0.06 30.30 -8.08
N SER A 12 1.05 30.95 -8.43
CA SER A 12 2.18 31.25 -7.54
C SER A 12 2.05 32.66 -6.94
N GLU A 13 0.91 32.98 -6.34
CA GLU A 13 0.88 34.10 -5.38
C GLU A 13 1.44 33.56 -4.06
N ASP A 14 2.40 34.30 -3.50
CA ASP A 14 3.09 33.93 -2.26
C ASP A 14 2.04 33.80 -1.14
N ILE A 15 1.78 32.56 -0.70
CA ILE A 15 0.74 32.22 0.29
C ILE A 15 0.93 33.04 1.57
N SER A 16 2.17 33.47 1.85
CA SER A 16 2.54 34.31 2.99
C SER A 16 1.97 35.73 2.98
N LEU A 17 1.43 36.19 1.84
CA LEU A 17 0.85 37.53 1.67
C LEU A 17 -0.69 37.55 1.72
N LEU A 18 -1.34 36.40 1.85
CA LEU A 18 -2.80 36.30 1.86
C LEU A 18 -3.38 36.61 3.24
N ASP A 19 -4.48 37.36 3.27
CA ASP A 19 -5.26 37.54 4.51
C ASP A 19 -6.08 36.29 4.85
N ASP A 20 -6.62 36.24 6.07
CA ASP A 20 -7.37 35.08 6.59
C ASP A 20 -8.56 34.68 5.68
N GLU A 21 -9.25 35.66 5.09
CA GLU A 21 -10.41 35.42 4.22
C GLU A 21 -9.97 34.87 2.86
N GLN A 22 -8.86 35.37 2.31
CA GLN A 22 -8.25 34.89 1.08
C GLN A 22 -7.70 33.47 1.26
N LEU A 23 -7.07 33.17 2.40
CA LEU A 23 -6.63 31.82 2.75
C LEU A 23 -7.83 30.87 2.84
N HIS A 24 -8.92 31.28 3.49
CA HIS A 24 -10.15 30.48 3.55
C HIS A 24 -10.73 30.22 2.16
N ALA A 25 -10.91 31.26 1.36
CA ALA A 25 -11.44 31.14 0.00
C ALA A 25 -10.56 30.22 -0.87
N ARG A 26 -9.23 30.34 -0.73
CA ARG A 26 -8.26 29.51 -1.46
C ARG A 26 -8.32 28.05 -1.02
N ALA A 27 -8.41 27.78 0.28
CA ALA A 27 -8.58 26.43 0.80
C ALA A 27 -9.87 25.80 0.28
N CYS A 28 -10.99 26.53 0.34
CA CYS A 28 -12.27 26.10 -0.22
C CYS A 28 -12.18 25.78 -1.72
N TYR A 29 -11.48 26.62 -2.49
CA TYR A 29 -11.26 26.38 -3.91
C TYR A 29 -10.45 25.09 -4.14
N CYS A 30 -9.30 24.95 -3.49
CA CYS A 30 -8.42 23.79 -3.64
C CYS A 30 -9.14 22.49 -3.27
N ILE A 31 -9.85 22.45 -2.14
CA ILE A 31 -10.62 21.28 -1.69
C ILE A 31 -11.67 20.89 -2.76
N ASN A 32 -12.43 21.86 -3.27
CA ASN A 32 -13.47 21.59 -4.27
C ASN A 32 -12.87 21.13 -5.61
N GLN A 33 -11.78 21.74 -6.08
CA GLN A 33 -11.12 21.32 -7.31
C GLN A 33 -10.52 19.91 -7.18
N SER A 34 -9.78 19.64 -6.10
CA SER A 34 -9.23 18.31 -5.84
C SER A 34 -10.32 17.26 -5.73
N TYR A 35 -11.45 17.58 -5.08
CA TYR A 35 -12.58 16.67 -5.01
C TYR A 35 -13.12 16.31 -6.40
N ARG A 36 -13.34 17.32 -7.25
CA ARG A 36 -13.83 17.14 -8.62
C ARG A 36 -12.84 16.30 -9.44
N MET A 37 -11.56 16.62 -9.39
CA MET A 37 -10.52 15.92 -10.15
C MET A 37 -10.35 14.47 -9.69
N ILE A 38 -10.14 14.22 -8.39
CA ILE A 38 -9.80 12.89 -7.86
C ILE A 38 -11.01 11.96 -7.82
N PHE A 39 -12.20 12.45 -7.48
CA PHE A 39 -13.36 11.58 -7.24
C PHE A 39 -14.38 11.57 -8.39
N GLN A 40 -14.33 12.52 -9.32
CA GLN A 40 -15.27 12.59 -10.45
C GLN A 40 -14.59 12.35 -11.80
N GLU A 41 -13.65 13.22 -12.20
CA GLU A 41 -13.06 13.20 -13.55
C GLU A 41 -12.04 12.06 -13.74
N LEU A 42 -11.02 12.00 -12.88
CA LEU A 42 -9.92 11.03 -13.02
C LEU A 42 -10.39 9.57 -13.01
N PRO A 43 -11.38 9.15 -12.19
CA PRO A 43 -11.92 7.78 -12.26
C PRO A 43 -12.54 7.43 -13.61
N GLN A 44 -13.24 8.37 -14.25
CA GLN A 44 -13.80 8.14 -15.58
C GLN A 44 -12.68 8.01 -16.64
N ILE A 45 -11.65 8.84 -16.54
CA ILE A 45 -10.49 8.80 -17.44
C ILE A 45 -9.73 7.48 -17.29
N ILE A 46 -9.41 7.07 -16.06
CA ILE A 46 -8.72 5.79 -15.81
C ILE A 46 -9.56 4.61 -16.29
N SER A 47 -10.88 4.64 -16.07
CA SER A 47 -11.75 3.56 -16.56
C SER A 47 -11.73 3.46 -18.08
N GLN A 48 -11.76 4.60 -18.80
CA GLN A 48 -11.61 4.61 -20.25
C GLN A 48 -10.22 4.17 -20.73
N ILE A 49 -9.17 4.49 -19.99
CA ILE A 49 -7.81 4.01 -20.28
C ILE A 49 -7.77 2.48 -20.20
N ILE A 50 -8.35 1.91 -19.13
CA ILE A 50 -8.49 0.48 -18.90
C ILE A 50 -9.32 -0.21 -19.98
N GLU A 51 -10.54 0.27 -20.23
CA GLU A 51 -11.46 -0.30 -21.22
C GLU A 51 -10.89 -0.29 -22.65
N ARG A 52 -10.02 0.68 -22.97
CA ARG A 52 -9.43 0.82 -24.30
C ARG A 52 -8.04 0.21 -24.41
N ASP A 53 -7.50 -0.39 -23.34
CA ASP A 53 -6.13 -0.91 -23.29
C ASP A 53 -5.11 0.12 -23.81
N VAL A 54 -5.18 1.38 -23.36
CA VAL A 54 -4.40 2.48 -23.97
C VAL A 54 -2.90 2.20 -23.92
N TRP A 55 -2.41 1.55 -22.87
CA TRP A 55 -0.99 1.19 -22.71
C TRP A 55 -0.44 0.27 -23.80
N LYS A 56 -1.31 -0.53 -24.43
CA LYS A 56 -0.91 -1.40 -25.55
C LYS A 56 -0.79 -0.64 -26.87
N LYS A 57 -1.23 0.62 -26.91
CA LYS A 57 -1.36 1.46 -28.11
C LYS A 57 -0.47 2.72 -28.06
N ARG A 58 0.36 2.82 -27.02
CA ARG A 58 1.33 3.91 -26.84
C ARG A 58 2.51 3.76 -27.80
N THR A 59 3.39 4.76 -27.82
CA THR A 59 4.61 4.70 -28.63
C THR A 59 5.57 3.64 -28.09
N HIS A 60 5.64 3.51 -26.77
CA HIS A 60 6.20 2.34 -26.10
C HIS A 60 5.06 1.45 -25.61
N THR A 61 4.95 0.24 -26.14
CA THR A 61 3.93 -0.72 -25.71
C THR A 61 4.33 -1.30 -24.36
N TYR A 62 3.44 -1.19 -23.37
CA TYR A 62 3.62 -1.83 -22.06
C TYR A 62 2.94 -3.20 -22.04
N GLU A 63 3.50 -4.14 -21.28
CA GLU A 63 2.96 -5.50 -21.17
C GLU A 63 1.65 -5.52 -20.38
N ASN A 64 1.61 -4.77 -19.27
CA ASN A 64 0.48 -4.71 -18.36
C ASN A 64 0.16 -3.26 -17.91
N PHE A 65 -0.97 -3.09 -17.20
CA PHE A 65 -1.40 -1.77 -16.73
C PHE A 65 -0.47 -1.19 -15.66
N GLY A 66 0.12 -2.04 -14.81
CA GLY A 66 1.08 -1.63 -13.78
C GLY A 66 2.32 -0.95 -14.36
N GLU A 67 2.89 -1.53 -15.41
CA GLU A 67 4.08 -0.97 -16.07
C GLU A 67 3.78 0.41 -16.67
N TYR A 68 2.59 0.56 -17.25
CA TYR A 68 2.14 1.85 -17.78
C TYR A 68 1.94 2.91 -16.70
N VAL A 69 1.40 2.51 -15.54
CA VAL A 69 1.18 3.39 -14.39
C VAL A 69 2.51 3.92 -13.85
N LEU A 70 3.52 3.05 -13.71
CA LEU A 70 4.85 3.44 -13.24
C LEU A 70 5.75 4.02 -14.33
N GLY A 71 5.41 3.81 -15.60
CA GLY A 71 6.17 4.28 -16.75
C GLY A 71 6.31 5.81 -16.77
N ALA A 72 7.50 6.30 -17.15
CA ALA A 72 7.81 7.72 -17.12
C ALA A 72 6.97 8.53 -18.13
N LEU A 73 6.71 9.79 -17.80
CA LEU A 73 6.14 10.76 -18.73
C LEU A 73 7.11 11.01 -19.91
N PRO A 74 6.60 11.30 -21.12
CA PRO A 74 5.19 11.49 -21.47
C PRO A 74 4.46 10.20 -21.85
N ASP A 75 5.13 9.06 -21.86
CA ASP A 75 4.58 7.84 -22.45
C ASP A 75 3.70 7.03 -21.47
N GLY A 76 4.13 6.89 -20.22
CA GLY A 76 3.35 6.33 -19.10
C GLY A 76 2.65 7.40 -18.24
N LEU A 77 2.17 7.03 -17.04
CA LEU A 77 1.50 7.96 -16.11
C LEU A 77 2.44 8.65 -15.11
N GLY A 78 3.69 8.19 -14.98
CA GLY A 78 4.71 8.82 -14.14
C GLY A 78 4.46 8.71 -12.64
N ILE A 79 3.77 7.66 -12.18
CA ILE A 79 3.55 7.44 -10.74
C ILE A 79 4.85 6.97 -10.08
N ALA A 80 5.60 7.89 -9.51
CA ALA A 80 6.96 7.62 -8.99
C ALA A 80 7.08 7.62 -7.45
N ASN A 81 6.01 7.96 -6.71
CA ASN A 81 6.02 8.04 -5.25
C ASN A 81 4.73 7.53 -4.61
N ASN A 82 4.75 7.36 -3.29
CA ASN A 82 3.64 6.81 -2.52
C ASN A 82 2.38 7.70 -2.57
N ASP A 83 2.51 9.03 -2.65
CA ASP A 83 1.37 9.95 -2.68
C ASP A 83 0.59 9.80 -3.99
N LEU A 84 1.30 9.79 -5.12
CA LEU A 84 0.72 9.54 -6.43
C LEU A 84 0.13 8.13 -6.53
N LEU A 85 0.80 7.14 -5.92
CA LEU A 85 0.27 5.77 -5.83
C LEU A 85 -1.01 5.71 -5.00
N TRP A 86 -1.13 6.53 -3.95
CA TRP A 86 -2.36 6.65 -3.18
C TRP A 86 -3.50 7.30 -3.98
N VAL A 87 -3.20 8.31 -4.79
CA VAL A 87 -4.19 8.92 -5.69
C VAL A 87 -4.74 7.90 -6.66
N ILE A 88 -3.89 7.15 -7.37
CA ILE A 88 -4.36 6.15 -8.34
C ILE A 88 -5.13 5.01 -7.65
N LYS A 89 -4.69 4.57 -6.46
CA LYS A 89 -5.44 3.60 -5.65
C LYS A 89 -6.86 4.09 -5.34
N THR A 90 -6.97 5.34 -4.90
CA THR A 90 -8.25 5.96 -4.54
C THR A 90 -9.20 6.04 -5.75
N VAL A 91 -8.65 6.36 -6.91
CA VAL A 91 -9.37 6.46 -8.17
C VAL A 91 -9.89 5.10 -8.65
N MET A 92 -9.09 4.05 -8.51
CA MET A 92 -9.42 2.69 -8.98
C MET A 92 -10.35 1.91 -8.03
N ASN A 93 -10.43 2.30 -6.75
CA ASN A 93 -11.20 1.59 -5.72
C ASN A 93 -12.73 1.80 -5.79
N LYS A 94 -13.28 2.23 -6.93
CA LYS A 94 -14.74 2.27 -7.13
C LYS A 94 -15.25 0.83 -7.31
N SER A 95 -15.80 0.27 -6.23
CA SER A 95 -16.52 -1.01 -6.23
C SER A 95 -15.73 -2.22 -6.76
N ASN A 96 -14.41 -2.25 -6.58
CA ASN A 96 -13.51 -3.32 -7.06
C ASN A 96 -13.51 -3.57 -8.59
N GLN A 97 -14.07 -2.66 -9.40
CA GLN A 97 -14.21 -2.87 -10.85
C GLN A 97 -12.87 -3.12 -11.55
N HIS A 98 -11.79 -2.52 -11.05
CA HIS A 98 -10.45 -2.59 -11.64
C HIS A 98 -9.47 -3.38 -10.78
N ALA A 99 -9.95 -4.32 -9.96
CA ALA A 99 -9.10 -5.07 -9.02
C ALA A 99 -7.97 -5.85 -9.70
N ALA A 100 -8.20 -6.40 -10.90
CA ALA A 100 -7.17 -7.09 -11.67
C ALA A 100 -6.03 -6.14 -12.08
N HIS A 101 -6.38 -4.99 -12.67
CA HIS A 101 -5.42 -3.96 -13.06
C HIS A 101 -4.70 -3.36 -11.85
N TRP A 102 -5.38 -3.26 -10.70
CA TRP A 102 -4.74 -2.85 -9.46
C TRP A 102 -3.71 -3.88 -8.99
N ALA A 103 -3.96 -5.18 -9.15
CA ALA A 103 -2.98 -6.21 -8.83
C ALA A 103 -1.73 -6.11 -9.71
N ASP A 104 -1.88 -5.77 -11.00
CA ASP A 104 -0.73 -5.50 -11.89
C ASP A 104 0.11 -4.32 -11.35
N VAL A 105 -0.54 -3.23 -10.93
CA VAL A 105 0.15 -2.09 -10.30
C VAL A 105 0.90 -2.53 -9.04
N LEU A 106 0.27 -3.34 -8.18
CA LEU A 106 0.90 -3.81 -6.95
C LEU A 106 2.14 -4.68 -7.20
N GLU A 107 2.17 -5.48 -8.25
CA GLU A 107 3.33 -6.28 -8.64
C GLU A 107 4.48 -5.40 -9.11
N GLU A 108 4.20 -4.43 -9.98
CA GLU A 108 5.22 -3.51 -10.47
C GLU A 108 5.77 -2.60 -9.36
N VAL A 109 4.91 -2.18 -8.43
CA VAL A 109 5.35 -1.43 -7.24
C VAL A 109 6.27 -2.29 -6.38
N GLU A 110 5.90 -3.55 -6.10
CA GLU A 110 6.73 -4.47 -5.32
C GLU A 110 8.11 -4.67 -5.98
N ASN A 111 8.17 -4.79 -7.31
CA ASN A 111 9.41 -4.91 -8.06
C ASN A 111 10.25 -3.63 -7.99
N SER A 112 9.65 -2.48 -8.27
CA SER A 112 10.30 -1.17 -8.26
C SER A 112 10.90 -0.86 -6.88
N VAL A 113 10.14 -1.09 -5.81
CA VAL A 113 10.58 -0.85 -4.43
C VAL A 113 11.74 -1.77 -4.03
N ARG A 114 11.75 -3.03 -4.47
CA ARG A 114 12.87 -3.96 -4.25
C ARG A 114 14.13 -3.54 -5.00
N MET A 115 13.99 -3.04 -6.22
CA MET A 115 15.10 -2.51 -7.01
C MET A 115 15.69 -1.27 -6.35
N PHE A 116 14.84 -0.32 -5.94
CA PHE A 116 15.26 0.85 -5.19
C PHE A 116 16.03 0.48 -3.91
N ALA A 117 15.52 -0.47 -3.12
CA ALA A 117 16.19 -0.96 -1.92
C ALA A 117 17.60 -1.48 -2.22
N LYS A 118 17.74 -2.23 -3.30
CA LYS A 118 19.01 -2.81 -3.74
C LYS A 118 19.99 -1.74 -4.18
N GLU A 119 19.54 -0.75 -4.95
CA GLU A 119 20.36 0.37 -5.44
C GLU A 119 20.87 1.25 -4.30
N LYS A 120 19.99 1.58 -3.35
CA LYS A 120 20.31 2.41 -2.19
C LYS A 120 20.96 1.63 -1.04
N LYS A 121 21.13 0.31 -1.20
CA LYS A 121 21.64 -0.62 -0.16
C LYS A 121 20.84 -0.56 1.14
N ILE A 122 19.54 -0.28 1.03
CA ILE A 122 18.60 -0.26 2.16
C ILE A 122 18.07 -1.69 2.32
N PRO A 123 18.05 -2.24 3.55
CA PRO A 123 17.42 -3.53 3.76
C PRO A 123 15.92 -3.42 3.46
N VAL A 124 15.39 -4.25 2.56
CA VAL A 124 13.96 -4.29 2.18
C VAL A 124 13.01 -4.27 3.39
N ARG A 125 13.46 -4.83 4.53
CA ARG A 125 12.67 -4.84 5.76
C ARG A 125 12.42 -3.48 6.41
N ALA A 126 13.21 -2.47 6.07
CA ALA A 126 13.11 -1.10 6.55
C ALA A 126 12.17 -0.23 5.71
N LEU A 127 11.61 -0.76 4.62
CA LEU A 127 10.66 -0.04 3.78
C LEU A 127 9.23 -0.16 4.32
N HIS A 128 8.37 0.79 3.95
CA HIS A 128 7.01 0.91 4.47
C HIS A 128 6.19 -0.34 4.18
N ARG A 129 5.40 -0.77 5.14
CA ARG A 129 4.48 -1.90 4.96
C ARG A 129 3.15 -1.41 4.43
N ASP A 130 2.71 -0.24 4.86
CA ASP A 130 1.46 0.36 4.42
C ASP A 130 1.71 1.62 3.61
N LEU A 131 0.85 1.87 2.62
CA LEU A 131 0.98 3.01 1.70
C LEU A 131 0.91 4.37 2.40
N LEU A 132 0.24 4.41 3.56
CA LEU A 132 0.04 5.61 4.37
C LEU A 132 1.01 5.71 5.55
N GLU A 133 1.86 4.71 5.78
CA GLU A 133 2.91 4.84 6.80
C GLU A 133 3.91 5.91 6.33
N GLN A 134 4.20 6.87 7.20
CA GLN A 134 5.29 7.81 7.03
C GLN A 134 6.34 7.47 8.10
N ASP A 135 7.46 6.84 7.72
CA ASP A 135 8.58 6.69 8.65
C ASP A 135 9.31 8.02 8.79
N THR A 136 9.33 8.55 10.00
CA THR A 136 10.05 9.78 10.33
C THR A 136 11.57 9.57 10.34
N ASP A 137 12.03 8.32 10.44
CA ASP A 137 13.45 7.94 10.50
C ASP A 137 14.12 7.82 9.12
N LEU A 138 13.34 7.89 8.03
CA LEU A 138 13.83 7.84 6.64
C LEU A 138 13.63 9.17 5.90
N GLN A 139 13.98 10.28 6.56
CA GLN A 139 13.84 11.64 5.99
C GLN A 139 14.53 11.80 4.63
N ASP A 140 15.70 11.18 4.43
CA ASP A 140 16.43 11.22 3.14
C ASP A 140 15.64 10.54 2.01
N VAL A 141 14.89 9.47 2.29
CA VAL A 141 14.11 8.75 1.28
C VAL A 141 12.80 9.46 0.96
N ALA A 142 12.20 10.12 1.95
CA ALA A 142 10.99 10.93 1.76
C ALA A 142 11.26 12.14 0.84
N GLN A 143 12.47 12.70 0.86
CA GLN A 143 12.87 13.80 -0.05
C GLN A 143 13.09 13.36 -1.49
N GLU A 144 13.46 12.09 -1.72
CA GLU A 144 13.70 11.56 -3.08
C GLU A 144 12.41 11.33 -3.88
N HIS A 145 11.22 11.53 -3.28
CA HIS A 145 9.93 11.24 -3.91
C HIS A 145 9.93 9.85 -4.58
N ALA A 146 10.38 8.83 -3.84
CA ALA A 146 10.49 7.46 -4.33
C ALA A 146 9.37 6.57 -3.80
N LEU A 147 9.10 5.47 -4.52
CA LEU A 147 8.23 4.40 -4.04
C LEU A 147 8.93 3.61 -2.93
N THR A 148 8.26 3.48 -1.79
CA THR A 148 8.74 2.67 -0.65
C THR A 148 7.71 1.69 -0.10
N TYR A 149 6.51 1.68 -0.68
CA TYR A 149 5.43 0.81 -0.25
C TYR A 149 5.67 -0.66 -0.64
N LEU A 150 5.73 -1.55 0.36
CA LEU A 150 5.82 -3.01 0.16
C LEU A 150 4.49 -3.72 0.45
N PRO A 151 3.58 -3.82 -0.54
CA PRO A 151 2.27 -4.43 -0.35
C PRO A 151 2.37 -5.88 0.18
N SER A 152 3.32 -6.70 -0.29
CA SER A 152 3.44 -8.10 0.13
C SER A 152 3.68 -8.28 1.64
N ARG A 153 4.28 -7.27 2.30
CA ARG A 153 4.57 -7.28 3.74
C ARG A 153 3.44 -6.68 4.58
N SER A 154 2.49 -6.03 3.94
CA SER A 154 1.27 -5.56 4.58
C SER A 154 0.32 -6.71 4.96
N LYS A 155 -0.51 -6.45 5.97
CA LYS A 155 -1.73 -7.22 6.24
C LYS A 155 -2.97 -6.63 5.56
N SER A 156 -2.81 -5.54 4.81
CA SER A 156 -3.86 -4.87 4.06
C SER A 156 -4.47 -5.77 2.99
N PHE A 157 -5.56 -5.29 2.39
CA PHE A 157 -6.19 -5.92 1.25
C PHE A 157 -5.19 -6.16 0.11
N ASP A 158 -4.37 -5.16 -0.22
CA ASP A 158 -3.35 -5.22 -1.28
C ASP A 158 -2.37 -6.38 -1.04
N GLY A 159 -1.82 -6.48 0.18
CA GLY A 159 -0.88 -7.54 0.52
C GLY A 159 -1.50 -8.93 0.55
N GLN A 160 -2.78 -9.03 0.93
CA GLN A 160 -3.53 -10.29 0.85
C GLN A 160 -3.84 -10.65 -0.61
N LEU A 161 -4.10 -9.66 -1.47
CA LEU A 161 -4.42 -9.87 -2.88
C LEU A 161 -3.21 -10.45 -3.63
N LEU A 162 -2.02 -9.89 -3.42
CA LEU A 162 -0.77 -10.43 -3.96
C LEU A 162 -0.47 -11.85 -3.46
N LYS A 163 -0.67 -12.10 -2.15
CA LYS A 163 -0.49 -13.44 -1.58
C LYS A 163 -1.47 -14.45 -2.16
N LEU A 164 -2.71 -14.03 -2.40
CA LEU A 164 -3.74 -14.89 -3.00
C LEU A 164 -3.38 -15.23 -4.44
N LYS A 165 -3.00 -14.23 -5.26
CA LYS A 165 -2.57 -14.42 -6.66
C LYS A 165 -1.46 -15.46 -6.78
N ALA A 166 -0.48 -15.43 -5.87
CA ALA A 166 0.63 -16.39 -5.86
C ALA A 166 0.26 -17.79 -5.33
N LYS A 167 -0.68 -17.89 -4.38
CA LYS A 167 -0.99 -19.14 -3.68
C LYS A 167 -2.13 -19.93 -4.32
N ASP A 168 -3.17 -19.23 -4.77
CA ASP A 168 -4.40 -19.80 -5.32
C ASP A 168 -5.00 -18.85 -6.36
N PRO A 169 -4.58 -18.99 -7.64
CA PRO A 169 -5.05 -18.15 -8.74
C PRO A 169 -6.56 -18.23 -8.98
N GLU A 170 -7.19 -19.37 -8.71
CA GLU A 170 -8.64 -19.55 -8.93
C GLU A 170 -9.45 -18.75 -7.91
N SER A 171 -9.07 -18.83 -6.63
CA SER A 171 -9.67 -17.99 -5.59
C SER A 171 -9.37 -16.51 -5.81
N TYR A 172 -8.18 -16.18 -6.34
CA TYR A 172 -7.85 -14.81 -6.74
C TYR A 172 -8.82 -14.28 -7.80
N ASP A 173 -9.08 -15.04 -8.87
CA ASP A 173 -10.01 -14.66 -9.93
C ASP A 173 -11.44 -14.40 -9.40
N ASN A 174 -11.88 -15.23 -8.45
CA ASN A 174 -13.17 -15.05 -7.79
C ASN A 174 -13.22 -13.78 -6.92
N VAL A 175 -12.11 -13.39 -6.30
CA VAL A 175 -12.02 -12.16 -5.50
C VAL A 175 -12.02 -10.91 -6.39
N ILE A 176 -11.25 -10.90 -7.48
CA ILE A 176 -11.21 -9.74 -8.40
C ILE A 176 -12.53 -9.55 -9.16
N GLN A 177 -13.28 -10.63 -9.41
CA GLN A 177 -14.61 -10.58 -10.03
C GLN A 177 -15.73 -10.22 -9.02
N GLY A 178 -15.39 -10.01 -7.74
CA GLY A 178 -16.35 -9.69 -6.68
C GLY A 178 -17.27 -10.85 -6.29
N LYS A 179 -16.98 -12.08 -6.75
CA LYS A 179 -17.76 -13.30 -6.44
C LYS A 179 -17.50 -13.82 -5.04
N MET A 180 -16.32 -13.52 -4.49
CA MET A 180 -15.87 -13.97 -3.17
C MET A 180 -15.18 -12.83 -2.42
N LYS A 181 -15.29 -12.80 -1.09
CA LYS A 181 -14.50 -11.86 -0.28
C LYS A 181 -13.10 -12.42 -0.04
N ILE A 182 -12.10 -11.54 0.03
CA ILE A 182 -10.71 -11.95 0.31
C ILE A 182 -10.54 -12.73 1.63
N LYS A 183 -11.39 -12.45 2.63
CA LYS A 183 -11.41 -13.15 3.92
C LYS A 183 -11.89 -14.61 3.80
N GLU A 184 -12.71 -14.91 2.79
CA GLU A 184 -13.21 -16.24 2.50
C GLU A 184 -12.16 -17.04 1.71
N ALA A 185 -11.48 -16.38 0.77
CA ALA A 185 -10.38 -16.95 -0.02
C ALA A 185 -9.10 -17.23 0.81
N LEU A 186 -8.80 -16.37 1.79
CA LEU A 186 -7.70 -16.53 2.74
C LEU A 186 -8.28 -16.63 4.16
N PRO A 187 -8.86 -17.79 4.53
CA PRO A 187 -9.39 -17.97 5.87
C PRO A 187 -8.25 -17.78 6.87
N GLN A 188 -8.42 -16.80 7.76
CA GLN A 188 -7.46 -16.60 8.83
C GLN A 188 -7.43 -17.87 9.67
N THR A 189 -6.24 -18.45 9.84
CA THR A 189 -6.04 -19.54 10.79
C THR A 189 -6.52 -19.04 12.14
N THR A 190 -7.62 -19.62 12.64
CA THR A 190 -8.08 -19.37 13.99
C THR A 190 -6.92 -19.78 14.88
N ARG A 191 -6.25 -18.78 15.48
CA ARG A 191 -5.26 -19.05 16.52
C ARG A 191 -5.98 -19.89 17.55
N LYS A 192 -5.63 -21.18 17.66
CA LYS A 192 -6.13 -22.02 18.74
C LYS A 192 -5.91 -21.21 20.02
N LYS A 193 -6.99 -20.89 20.73
CA LYS A 193 -6.89 -20.30 22.07
C LYS A 193 -6.16 -21.34 22.89
N LEU A 194 -4.85 -21.19 23.03
CA LEU A 194 -4.04 -22.04 23.90
C LEU A 194 -4.68 -21.94 25.27
N HIS A 195 -4.98 -23.08 25.88
CA HIS A 195 -5.40 -23.07 27.28
C HIS A 195 -4.28 -22.39 28.11
N PRO A 196 -4.59 -21.68 29.22
CA PRO A 196 -3.59 -20.94 29.98
C PRO A 196 -2.31 -21.75 30.27
N ILE A 197 -2.46 -23.04 30.59
CA ILE A 197 -1.37 -23.99 30.84
C ILE A 197 -0.49 -24.25 29.60
N GLU A 198 -1.06 -24.31 28.40
CA GLU A 198 -0.29 -24.47 27.16
C GLU A 198 0.45 -23.18 26.77
N SER A 199 -0.14 -22.01 27.10
CA SER A 199 0.52 -20.71 26.92
C SER A 199 1.73 -20.55 27.84
N VAL A 200 1.64 -21.07 29.07
CA VAL A 200 2.74 -21.16 30.03
C VAL A 200 3.82 -22.05 29.41
N LYS A 201 3.52 -23.32 29.07
CA LYS A 201 4.51 -24.26 28.48
C LYS A 201 5.29 -23.69 27.26
N ASN A 202 4.64 -22.92 26.39
CA ASN A 202 5.29 -22.29 25.24
C ASN A 202 6.14 -21.06 25.59
N LYS A 203 5.89 -20.38 26.72
CA LYS A 203 6.78 -19.31 27.23
C LYS A 203 8.05 -19.87 27.90
N PHE A 204 8.02 -21.12 28.37
CA PHE A 204 9.18 -21.79 29.00
C PHE A 204 9.96 -22.71 28.05
N SER A 205 9.57 -22.80 26.77
CA SER A 205 10.31 -23.61 25.79
C SER A 205 11.61 -22.95 25.31
N SER A 206 11.73 -21.63 25.49
CA SER A 206 12.95 -20.85 25.19
C SER A 206 13.92 -20.74 26.37
N LEU A 207 13.56 -21.26 27.54
CA LEU A 207 14.41 -21.24 28.72
C LEU A 207 15.44 -22.37 28.69
N SER A 208 16.61 -22.11 29.25
CA SER A 208 17.64 -23.14 29.40
C SER A 208 17.14 -24.24 30.34
N LYS A 209 17.74 -25.44 30.26
CA LYS A 209 17.36 -26.56 31.13
C LYS A 209 17.47 -26.20 32.62
N SER A 210 18.47 -25.39 32.98
CA SER A 210 18.71 -24.87 34.32
C SER A 210 17.57 -23.95 34.80
N ASP A 211 17.14 -23.01 33.97
CA ASP A 211 16.08 -22.06 34.35
C ASP A 211 14.72 -22.77 34.51
N ARG A 212 14.53 -23.84 33.75
CA ARG A 212 13.33 -24.68 33.82
C ARG A 212 13.28 -25.48 35.12
N GLU A 213 14.41 -26.01 35.58
CA GLU A 213 14.53 -26.73 36.86
C GLU A 213 14.38 -25.77 38.05
N ALA A 214 15.00 -24.58 38.00
CA ALA A 214 14.86 -23.56 39.03
C ALA A 214 13.41 -23.07 39.20
N PHE A 215 12.67 -22.91 38.09
CA PHE A 215 11.26 -22.51 38.13
C PHE A 215 10.35 -23.61 38.70
N LEU A 216 10.62 -24.88 38.40
CA LEU A 216 9.87 -26.00 38.98
C LEU A 216 10.12 -26.13 40.49
N ALA A 217 11.37 -25.95 40.94
CA ALA A 217 11.71 -25.94 42.36
C ALA A 217 11.02 -24.79 43.10
N TRP A 218 10.97 -23.60 42.49
CA TRP A 218 10.22 -22.47 43.06
C TRP A 218 8.71 -22.76 43.16
N LEU A 219 8.12 -23.39 42.14
CA LEU A 219 6.69 -23.77 42.18
C LEU A 219 6.38 -24.82 43.27
N GLU A 220 7.25 -25.81 43.47
CA GLU A 220 7.09 -26.80 44.55
C GLU A 220 7.17 -26.13 45.93
N GLN A 221 8.15 -25.25 46.12
CA GLN A 221 8.31 -24.50 47.37
C GLN A 221 7.10 -23.60 47.66
N GLU A 222 6.53 -22.97 46.63
CA GLU A 222 5.38 -22.07 46.81
C GLU A 222 4.06 -22.84 47.02
N MET A 223 3.95 -24.05 46.46
CA MET A 223 2.84 -24.96 46.77
C MET A 223 2.90 -25.50 48.19
N GLU A 224 4.10 -25.78 48.72
CA GLU A 224 4.29 -26.15 50.13
C GLU A 224 3.95 -24.99 51.08
N HIS A 225 4.18 -23.74 50.67
CA HIS A 225 3.82 -22.55 51.44
C HIS A 225 2.31 -22.22 51.45
N LEU A 226 1.55 -22.79 50.51
CA LEU A 226 0.10 -22.62 50.37
C LEU A 226 -0.72 -23.78 50.97
N ALA A 227 -0.05 -24.85 51.43
CA ALA A 227 -0.65 -25.99 52.13
C ALA A 227 -0.61 -25.80 53.66
#